data_AF-T0YN72-F1
#
_entry.id   AF-T0YN72-F1
#
_cell.length_a   1.000
_cell.length_b   1.000
_cell.length_c   1.000
_cell.angle_alpha   90.00
_cell.angle_beta   90.00
_cell.angle_gamma   90.00
#
_symmetry.space_group_name_H-M   'P 1'
#
loop_
_entity.id
_entity.type
_entity.pdbx_description
1 polymer ?
#
loop_
_entity_poly.entity_id
_entity_poly.type
_entity_poly.pdbx_seq_one_letter_code
_entity_poly.pdbx_strand_id
1 'polypeptide(L)'
;MRRDSLSAIGGFPAIADQLADDYRLGELTRRLGLTTVLSHVVVETSVDERSFRQLVQHETRWLRTIRAVRPGGYAASAVTFSLPVAVLGCALAGAGAGAVILLSATAAARVMLHLMVYAPEPALGGNRRRLWALPASDL
;
A
#
# COMPACT_ATOMS: atom_id res chain seq x y z
N MET A 1 -11.76 4.24 17.97
CA MET A 1 -10.92 4.03 19.17
C MET A 1 -11.80 4.15 20.42
N ARG A 2 -11.68 3.25 21.40
CA ARG A 2 -12.36 3.41 22.70
C ARG A 2 -11.60 4.42 23.58
N ARG A 3 -12.32 5.22 24.36
CA ARG A 3 -11.71 6.22 25.26
C ARG A 3 -10.74 5.58 26.25
N ASP A 4 -11.11 4.45 26.84
CA ASP A 4 -10.28 3.77 27.85
C ASP A 4 -8.96 3.28 27.27
N SER A 5 -8.96 2.80 26.01
CA SER A 5 -7.73 2.41 25.30
C SER A 5 -6.82 3.60 25.05
N LEU A 6 -7.38 4.77 24.73
CA LEU A 6 -6.61 6.01 24.55
C LEU A 6 -6.00 6.48 25.88
N SER A 7 -6.77 6.42 26.97
CA SER A 7 -6.24 6.73 28.31
C SER A 7 -5.13 5.76 28.71
N ALA A 8 -5.28 4.46 28.43
CA ALA A 8 -4.30 3.43 28.77
C ALA A 8 -2.95 3.59 28.06
N ILE A 9 -2.91 4.23 26.89
CA ILE A 9 -1.66 4.51 26.16
C ILE A 9 -1.05 5.88 26.51
N GLY A 10 -1.62 6.64 27.45
CA GLY A 10 -1.13 7.96 27.86
C GLY A 10 -1.84 9.16 27.21
N GLY A 11 -2.98 8.94 26.54
CA GLY A 11 -3.77 9.99 25.91
C GLY A 11 -3.16 10.54 24.63
N PHE A 12 -3.74 11.63 24.10
CA PHE A 12 -3.20 12.34 22.93
C PHE A 12 -1.74 12.80 23.07
N PRO A 13 -1.24 13.23 24.25
CA PRO A 13 0.16 13.60 24.40
C PRO A 13 1.14 12.48 24.02
N ALA A 14 0.74 11.20 24.16
CA ALA A 14 1.59 10.06 23.81
C ALA A 14 1.81 9.88 22.29
N ILE A 15 1.02 10.56 21.45
CA ILE A 15 1.08 10.47 19.98
C ILE A 15 1.28 11.83 19.28
N ALA A 16 1.14 12.94 19.99
CA ALA A 16 1.09 14.28 19.40
C ALA A 16 2.37 14.67 18.61
N ASP A 17 3.55 14.34 19.13
CA ASP A 17 4.83 14.71 18.52
C ASP A 17 5.43 13.58 17.68
N GLN A 18 4.59 12.83 16.97
CA GLN A 18 5.01 11.71 16.13
C GLN A 18 4.82 12.03 14.65
N LEU A 19 5.80 11.64 13.83
CA LEU A 19 5.75 11.83 12.38
C LEU A 19 4.59 11.07 11.73
N ALA A 20 4.23 9.92 12.30
CA ALA A 20 3.06 9.12 11.97
C ALA A 20 2.36 8.75 13.30
N ASP A 21 1.42 9.59 13.70
CA ASP A 21 0.65 9.45 14.93
C ASP A 21 -0.25 8.22 14.91
N ASP A 22 -0.82 7.89 13.74
CA ASP A 22 -1.56 6.66 13.45
C ASP A 22 -0.72 5.39 13.65
N TYR A 23 0.54 5.40 13.19
CA TYR A 23 1.48 4.31 13.41
C TYR A 23 1.79 4.15 14.90
N ARG A 24 2.06 5.26 15.60
CA ARG A 24 2.33 5.24 17.04
C ARG A 24 1.13 4.73 17.82
N LEU A 25 -0.07 5.19 17.46
CA LEU A 25 -1.32 4.74 18.05
C LEU A 25 -1.46 3.22 17.97
N GLY A 26 -1.28 2.66 16.76
CA GLY A 26 -1.33 1.22 16.53
C GLY A 26 -0.24 0.46 17.30
N GLU A 27 0.97 1.00 17.34
CA GLU A 27 2.09 0.43 18.09
C GLU A 27 1.78 0.32 19.58
N LEU A 28 1.31 1.41 20.20
CA LEU A 28 0.99 1.47 21.62
C LEU A 28 -0.18 0.55 21.97
N THR A 29 -1.24 0.52 21.15
CA THR A 29 -2.37 -0.40 21.40
C THR A 29 -1.97 -1.87 21.26
N ARG A 30 -1.09 -2.21 20.32
CA ARG A 30 -0.57 -3.58 20.16
C ARG A 30 0.31 -4.00 21.33
N ARG A 31 1.09 -3.08 21.90
CA ARG A 31 1.88 -3.34 23.13
C ARG A 31 0.99 -3.65 24.33
N LEU A 32 -0.25 -3.15 24.36
CA LEU A 32 -1.26 -3.51 25.34
C LEU A 32 -2.00 -4.84 25.03
N GLY A 33 -1.61 -5.56 23.99
CA GLY A 33 -2.28 -6.80 23.56
C GLY A 33 -3.65 -6.57 22.91
N LEU A 34 -3.99 -5.33 22.55
CA LEU A 34 -5.24 -5.03 21.86
C LEU A 34 -5.16 -5.40 20.37
N THR A 35 -6.30 -5.80 19.82
CA THR A 35 -6.43 -6.16 18.40
C THR A 35 -7.00 -5.00 17.59
N THR A 36 -6.40 -4.74 16.43
CA THR A 36 -6.96 -3.84 15.42
C THR A 36 -7.91 -4.62 14.52
N VAL A 37 -9.15 -4.14 14.38
CA VAL A 37 -10.16 -4.71 13.48
C VAL A 37 -10.51 -3.72 12.38
N LEU A 38 -10.73 -4.22 11.16
CA LEU A 38 -11.20 -3.40 10.03
C LEU A 38 -12.73 -3.33 10.03
N SER A 39 -13.26 -2.16 9.71
CA SER A 39 -14.70 -1.99 9.49
C SER A 39 -15.13 -2.72 8.21
N HIS A 40 -16.34 -3.27 8.20
CA HIS A 40 -16.97 -3.80 6.99
C HIS A 40 -17.44 -2.70 6.03
N VAL A 41 -17.43 -1.43 6.47
CA VAL A 41 -17.77 -0.29 5.64
C VAL A 41 -16.55 0.12 4.81
N VAL A 42 -16.69 0.03 3.49
CA VAL A 42 -15.72 0.56 2.54
C VAL A 42 -15.95 2.06 2.37
N VAL A 43 -14.91 2.86 2.58
CA VAL A 43 -14.92 4.30 2.33
C VAL A 43 -14.08 4.62 1.11
N GLU A 44 -14.54 5.56 0.28
CA GLU A 44 -13.76 6.03 -0.86
C GLU A 44 -12.66 6.98 -0.39
N THR A 45 -11.51 6.90 -1.05
CA THR A 45 -10.41 7.87 -0.87
C THR A 45 -10.39 8.79 -2.07
N SER A 46 -10.55 10.09 -1.85
CA SER A 46 -10.33 11.10 -2.88
C SER A 46 -8.84 11.37 -3.03
N VAL A 47 -8.36 11.42 -4.27
CA VAL A 47 -7.02 11.90 -4.61
C VAL A 47 -7.19 13.33 -5.11
N ASP A 48 -6.79 14.29 -4.28
CA ASP A 48 -7.08 15.71 -4.49
C ASP A 48 -5.91 16.48 -5.15
N GLU A 49 -4.80 15.81 -5.44
CA GLU A 49 -3.64 16.40 -6.10
C GLU A 49 -3.98 16.90 -7.51
N ARG A 50 -3.75 18.19 -7.75
CA ARG A 50 -4.12 18.85 -9.01
C ARG A 50 -3.11 18.64 -10.13
N SER A 51 -1.98 18.01 -9.84
CA SER A 51 -0.91 17.77 -10.82
C SER A 51 -0.05 16.54 -10.45
N PHE A 52 0.56 15.94 -11.45
CA PHE A 52 1.50 14.83 -11.27
C PHE A 52 2.66 15.19 -10.33
N ARG A 53 3.16 16.43 -10.39
CA ARG A 53 4.24 16.89 -9.50
C ARG A 53 3.80 16.88 -8.03
N GLN A 54 2.57 17.32 -7.74
CA GLN A 54 2.03 17.31 -6.38
C GLN A 54 1.85 15.87 -5.88
N LEU A 55 1.38 14.97 -6.73
CA LEU A 55 1.29 13.54 -6.44
C LEU A 55 2.66 12.96 -6.06
N VAL A 56 3.68 13.15 -6.90
CA VAL A 56 5.03 12.64 -6.62
C VAL A 56 5.60 13.22 -5.32
N GLN A 57 5.35 14.49 -5.01
CA GLN A 57 5.77 15.10 -3.76
C GLN A 57 5.06 14.50 -2.54
N HIS A 58 3.75 14.23 -2.66
CA HIS A 58 2.97 13.56 -1.63
C HIS A 58 3.53 12.16 -1.38
N GLU A 59 3.65 11.34 -2.43
CA GLU A 59 4.13 9.96 -2.34
C GLU A 59 5.56 9.90 -1.78
N THR A 60 6.43 10.81 -2.22
CA THR A 60 7.80 10.88 -1.68
C THR A 60 7.81 11.19 -0.19
N ARG A 61 6.92 12.07 0.30
CA ARG A 61 6.78 12.36 1.72
C ARG A 61 6.29 11.12 2.47
N TRP A 62 5.28 10.44 1.95
CA TRP A 62 4.75 9.18 2.52
C TRP A 62 5.82 8.09 2.63
N LEU A 63 6.56 7.83 1.55
CA LEU A 63 7.65 6.84 1.54
C LEU A 63 8.75 7.19 2.56
N ARG A 64 9.08 8.48 2.73
CA ARG A 64 10.02 8.93 3.77
C ARG A 64 9.47 8.70 5.17
N THR A 65 8.18 8.94 5.41
CA THR A 65 7.53 8.64 6.69
C THR A 65 7.57 7.15 7.00
N ILE A 66 7.20 6.28 6.05
CA ILE A 66 7.25 4.81 6.22
C ILE A 66 8.69 4.35 6.52
N ARG A 67 9.67 4.87 5.77
CA ARG A 67 11.08 4.57 6.00
C ARG A 67 11.55 4.99 7.40
N ALA A 68 11.08 6.14 7.89
CA ALA A 68 11.45 6.65 9.21
C ALA A 68 10.86 5.80 10.34
N VAL A 69 9.59 5.39 10.23
CA VAL A 69 8.92 4.65 11.32
C VAL A 69 9.08 3.13 11.24
N ARG A 70 9.31 2.57 10.03
CA ARG A 70 9.43 1.13 9.81
C ARG A 70 10.47 0.81 8.71
N PRO A 71 11.76 1.07 8.93
CA PRO A 71 12.81 0.94 7.90
C PRO A 71 12.92 -0.47 7.31
N GLY A 72 12.81 -1.52 8.14
CA GLY A 72 12.82 -2.90 7.64
C GLY A 72 11.59 -3.26 6.80
N GLY A 73 10.42 -2.74 7.18
CA GLY A 73 9.19 -2.91 6.40
C GLY A 73 9.26 -2.15 5.07
N TYR A 74 9.85 -0.95 5.08
CA TYR A 74 10.14 -0.17 3.88
C TYR A 74 11.11 -0.90 2.94
N ALA A 75 12.20 -1.45 3.46
CA ALA A 75 13.15 -2.20 2.63
C ALA A 75 12.49 -3.44 1.99
N ALA A 76 11.67 -4.15 2.77
CA ALA A 76 10.96 -5.33 2.30
C ALA A 76 9.78 -5.02 1.35
N SER A 77 9.26 -3.79 1.31
CA SER A 77 8.16 -3.43 0.41
C SER A 77 8.56 -3.49 -1.06
N ALA A 78 9.87 -3.46 -1.38
CA ALA A 78 10.34 -3.71 -2.75
C ALA A 78 9.78 -5.03 -3.33
N VAL A 79 9.59 -6.06 -2.50
CA VAL A 79 9.07 -7.37 -2.90
C VAL A 79 7.59 -7.31 -3.29
N THR A 80 6.83 -6.32 -2.79
CA THR A 80 5.40 -6.18 -3.13
C THR A 80 5.17 -5.58 -4.50
N PHE A 81 6.20 -4.97 -5.10
CA PHE A 81 6.19 -4.44 -6.47
C PHE A 81 6.57 -5.54 -7.48
N SER A 82 5.68 -6.52 -7.62
CA SER A 82 5.97 -7.75 -8.37
C SER A 82 6.30 -7.52 -9.84
N LEU A 83 5.63 -6.57 -10.53
CA LEU A 83 5.90 -6.31 -11.94
C LEU A 83 7.29 -5.70 -12.18
N PRO A 84 7.69 -4.60 -11.52
CA PRO A 84 9.06 -4.08 -11.64
C PRO A 84 10.14 -5.12 -11.32
N VAL A 85 9.94 -5.92 -10.27
CA VAL A 85 10.88 -7.00 -9.89
C VAL A 85 10.96 -8.07 -10.97
N ALA A 86 9.83 -8.50 -11.54
CA ALA A 86 9.81 -9.48 -12.61
C ALA A 86 10.44 -8.96 -13.91
N VAL A 87 10.21 -7.68 -14.26
CA VAL A 87 10.85 -7.05 -15.43
C VAL A 87 12.36 -6.97 -15.24
N LEU A 88 12.83 -6.52 -14.06
CA LEU A 88 14.24 -6.45 -13.75
C LEU A 88 14.89 -7.84 -13.78
N GLY A 89 14.24 -8.85 -13.18
CA GLY A 89 14.70 -10.23 -13.23
C GLY A 89 14.80 -10.77 -14.64
N CYS A 90 13.82 -10.48 -15.50
CA CYS A 90 13.83 -10.87 -16.91
C CYS A 90 14.96 -10.20 -17.70
N ALA A 91 15.19 -8.90 -17.47
CA ALA A 91 16.28 -8.16 -18.09
C ALA A 91 17.66 -8.71 -17.66
N LEU A 92 17.86 -8.98 -16.38
CA LEU A 92 19.11 -9.55 -15.85
C LEU A 92 19.37 -10.99 -16.33
N ALA A 93 18.31 -11.75 -16.61
CA ALA A 93 18.39 -13.10 -17.15
C ALA A 93 18.53 -13.16 -18.69
N GLY A 94 18.68 -12.01 -19.36
CA GLY A 94 18.83 -11.94 -20.81
C GLY A 94 17.59 -12.38 -21.58
N ALA A 95 16.39 -12.22 -21.00
CA ALA A 95 15.11 -12.62 -21.58
C ALA A 95 15.04 -14.11 -21.99
N GLY A 96 15.75 -14.99 -21.27
CA GLY A 96 15.61 -16.43 -21.46
C GLY A 96 14.16 -16.91 -21.27
N ALA A 97 13.80 -18.03 -21.91
CA ALA A 97 12.42 -18.53 -21.93
C ALA A 97 11.80 -18.65 -20.53
N GLY A 98 12.54 -19.17 -19.54
CA GLY A 98 12.08 -19.25 -18.16
C GLY A 98 11.77 -17.90 -17.52
N ALA A 99 12.57 -16.86 -17.82
CA ALA A 99 12.37 -15.52 -17.28
C ALA A 99 11.16 -14.83 -17.92
N VAL A 100 10.96 -15.04 -19.23
CA VAL A 100 9.77 -14.57 -19.95
C VAL A 100 8.50 -15.26 -19.44
N ILE A 101 8.55 -16.56 -19.16
CA ILE A 101 7.42 -17.30 -18.57
C ILE A 101 7.07 -16.72 -17.20
N LEU A 102 8.06 -16.51 -16.32
CA LEU A 102 7.83 -15.95 -14.98
C LEU A 102 7.26 -14.53 -15.04
N LEU A 103 7.78 -13.68 -15.93
CA LEU A 103 7.23 -12.34 -16.16
C LEU A 103 5.78 -12.39 -16.64
N SER A 104 5.48 -13.27 -17.61
CA SER A 104 4.14 -13.44 -18.16
C SER A 104 3.16 -13.97 -17.11
N ALA A 105 3.58 -14.94 -16.29
CA ALA A 105 2.78 -15.47 -15.19
C ALA A 105 2.50 -14.39 -14.13
N THR A 106 3.49 -13.56 -13.79
CA THR A 106 3.34 -12.44 -12.85
C THR A 106 2.33 -11.41 -13.37
N ALA A 107 2.42 -11.05 -14.65
CA ALA A 107 1.48 -10.13 -15.28
C ALA A 107 0.06 -10.71 -15.33
N ALA A 108 -0.09 -11.99 -15.68
CA ALA A 108 -1.38 -12.67 -15.71
C ALA A 108 -2.03 -12.73 -14.31
N ALA A 109 -1.26 -13.06 -13.27
CA ALA A 109 -1.74 -13.07 -11.90
C ALA A 109 -2.22 -11.69 -11.43
N ARG A 110 -1.52 -10.61 -11.82
CA ARG A 110 -1.93 -9.23 -11.51
C ARG A 110 -3.23 -8.84 -12.18
N VAL A 111 -3.37 -9.15 -13.47
CA VAL A 111 -4.63 -8.92 -14.19
C VAL A 111 -5.77 -9.71 -13.53
N MET A 112 -5.53 -10.98 -13.19
CA MET A 112 -6.52 -11.82 -12.52
C MET A 112 -6.96 -11.25 -11.16
N LEU A 113 -6.02 -10.83 -10.30
CA LEU A 113 -6.33 -10.20 -9.02
C LEU A 113 -7.16 -8.94 -9.20
N HIS A 114 -6.81 -8.09 -10.16
CA HIS A 114 -7.58 -6.89 -10.43
C HIS A 114 -9.03 -7.21 -10.85
N LEU A 115 -9.20 -8.19 -11.75
CA LEU A 115 -10.53 -8.62 -12.17
C LEU A 115 -11.32 -9.24 -11.01
N MET A 116 -10.71 -10.05 -10.15
CA MET A 116 -11.40 -10.68 -9.03
C MET A 116 -11.82 -9.68 -7.95
N VAL A 117 -10.98 -8.68 -7.66
CA VAL A 117 -11.23 -7.72 -6.57
C VAL A 117 -12.08 -6.54 -7.03
N TYR A 118 -11.88 -6.03 -8.25
CA TYR A 118 -12.51 -4.79 -8.71
C TYR A 118 -13.64 -4.98 -9.72
N ALA A 119 -13.76 -6.13 -10.39
CA ALA A 119 -14.90 -6.38 -11.29
C ALA A 119 -16.25 -6.56 -10.58
N PRO A 120 -16.34 -7.15 -9.37
CA PRO A 120 -17.64 -7.44 -8.73
C PRO A 120 -18.26 -6.25 -7.97
N GLU A 121 -17.52 -5.18 -7.72
CA GLU A 121 -17.93 -4.09 -6.80
C GLU A 121 -18.43 -2.84 -7.57
N PRO A 122 -19.74 -2.73 -7.89
CA PRO A 122 -20.30 -1.58 -8.60
C PRO A 122 -20.18 -0.26 -7.84
N ALA A 123 -19.98 -0.30 -6.52
CA ALA A 123 -19.76 0.86 -5.66
C ALA A 123 -18.42 1.58 -5.93
N LEU A 124 -17.41 0.92 -6.53
CA LEU A 124 -16.07 1.48 -6.73
C LEU A 124 -15.85 2.13 -8.11
N GLY A 125 -16.91 2.31 -8.90
CA GLY A 125 -16.88 3.05 -10.17
C GLY A 125 -16.14 2.33 -11.30
N GLY A 126 -16.85 1.46 -12.04
CA GLY A 126 -16.58 1.14 -13.45
C GLY A 126 -15.20 0.53 -13.81
N ASN A 127 -15.13 -0.80 -13.70
CA ASN A 127 -14.07 -1.76 -14.05
C ASN A 127 -13.13 -1.45 -15.26
N ARG A 128 -13.56 -0.72 -16.30
CA ARG A 128 -12.73 -0.49 -17.52
C ARG A 128 -11.76 0.69 -17.42
N ARG A 129 -12.06 1.72 -16.62
CA ARG A 129 -11.25 2.96 -16.56
C ARG A 129 -9.99 2.83 -15.71
N ARG A 130 -9.75 1.70 -15.05
CA ARG A 130 -8.57 1.48 -14.20
C ARG A 130 -7.57 0.47 -14.77
N LEU A 131 -7.94 -0.28 -15.81
CA LEU A 131 -7.05 -1.27 -16.46
C LEU A 131 -5.79 -0.62 -17.04
N TRP A 132 -5.89 0.59 -17.58
CA TRP A 132 -4.71 1.31 -18.11
C TRP A 132 -3.74 1.75 -17.00
N ALA A 133 -4.22 1.91 -15.76
CA ALA A 133 -3.41 2.30 -14.63
C ALA A 133 -2.79 1.09 -13.89
N LEU A 134 -3.15 -0.14 -14.25
CA LEU A 134 -2.61 -1.37 -13.65
C LEU A 134 -1.09 -1.43 -13.54
N PRO A 135 -0.32 -1.08 -14.60
CA PRO A 135 1.14 -1.11 -14.50
C PRO A 135 1.68 -0.05 -13.54
N ALA A 136 0.97 1.07 -13.39
CA ALA A 136 1.32 2.17 -12.50
C ALA A 136 0.83 1.97 -11.06
N SER A 137 -0.20 1.15 -10.83
CA SER A 137 -0.64 0.74 -9.49
C SER A 137 0.35 -0.19 -8.77
N ASP A 138 1.29 -0.76 -9.53
CA ASP A 138 2.42 -1.55 -9.04
C ASP A 138 3.67 -0.68 -8.77
N LEU A 139 3.57 0.65 -8.80
CA LEU A 139 4.68 1.59 -8.59
C LEU A 139 4.39 2.59 -7.48
#